data_AF-A0A6M3J6V1-F1
#
_entry.id   AF-A0A6M3J6V1-F1
#
_cell.length_a   1.000
_cell.length_b   1.000
_cell.length_c   1.000
_cell.angle_alpha   90.00
_cell.angle_beta   90.00
_cell.angle_gamma   90.00
#
_symmetry.space_group_name_H-M   'P 1'
#
loop_
_entity.id
_entity.type
_entity.pdbx_description
1 polymer ?
#
loop_
_entity_poly.entity_id
_entity_poly.type
_entity_poly.pdbx_seq_one_letter_code
_entity_poly.pdbx_strand_id
1 'polypeptide(L)'
;MGLDIVRDKVAFDQEHRGYRFVATYLSQPKGDALVEIFKDGTCIKDTLWPAYKIWNIAAHADDIVNDLEAGLQEAGATGFGGNVYVPPSGQGEG
;
A
#
# COMPACT_ATOMS: atom_id res chain seq x y z
N MET A 1 17.87 -12.93 1.98
CA MET A 1 18.11 -11.54 2.40
C MET A 1 16.75 -10.89 2.56
N GLY A 2 16.29 -10.68 3.79
CA GLY A 2 15.09 -9.86 4.02
C GLY A 2 15.42 -8.41 3.72
N LEU A 3 14.52 -7.69 3.06
CA LEU A 3 14.62 -6.23 2.97
C LEU A 3 14.57 -5.68 4.39
N ASP A 4 15.60 -4.93 4.80
CA ASP A 4 15.59 -4.22 6.08
C ASP A 4 14.62 -3.05 5.95
N ILE A 5 13.41 -3.23 6.52
CA ILE A 5 12.38 -2.20 6.52
C ILE A 5 12.56 -1.36 7.79
N VAL A 6 13.02 -0.13 7.61
CA VAL A 6 13.13 0.86 8.69
C VAL A 6 12.02 1.88 8.50
N ARG A 7 11.03 1.84 9.40
CA ARG A 7 9.91 2.80 9.42
C ARG A 7 10.39 4.17 9.88
N ASP A 8 9.96 5.23 9.19
CA ASP A 8 10.29 6.62 9.49
C ASP A 8 9.11 7.35 10.15
N LYS A 9 8.04 7.57 9.38
CA LYS A 9 6.89 8.38 9.77
C LYS A 9 5.60 7.84 9.18
N VAL A 10 4.56 7.75 10.00
CA VAL A 10 3.20 7.45 9.51
C VAL A 10 2.70 8.62 8.65
N ALA A 11 2.37 8.33 7.40
CA ALA A 11 1.78 9.30 6.47
C ALA A 11 0.30 9.49 6.77
N PHE A 12 -0.43 8.38 6.88
CA PHE A 12 -1.82 8.36 7.33
C PHE A 12 -2.17 7.03 7.99
N ASP A 13 -3.22 7.08 8.81
CA ASP A 13 -3.87 5.95 9.46
C ASP A 13 -5.35 6.26 9.48
N GLN A 14 -6.13 5.57 8.63
CA GLN A 14 -7.55 5.86 8.44
C GLN A 14 -8.37 4.59 8.39
N GLU A 15 -9.59 4.66 8.93
CA GLU A 15 -10.59 3.62 8.80
C GLU A 15 -11.60 3.99 7.69
N HIS A 16 -11.98 2.99 6.90
CA HIS A 16 -12.97 3.12 5.85
C HIS A 16 -13.74 1.81 5.67
N ARG A 17 -15.06 1.83 5.92
CA ARG A 17 -15.97 0.69 5.71
C ARG A 17 -15.51 -0.66 6.32
N GLY A 18 -14.94 -0.63 7.53
CA GLY A 18 -14.45 -1.84 8.22
C GLY A 18 -13.03 -2.27 7.83
N TYR A 19 -12.40 -1.52 6.92
CA TYR A 19 -10.98 -1.63 6.63
C TYR A 19 -10.21 -0.52 7.33
N ARG A 20 -8.96 -0.79 7.69
CA ARG A 20 -8.01 0.22 8.19
C ARG A 20 -6.81 0.25 7.27
N PHE A 21 -6.47 1.44 6.80
CA PHE A 21 -5.35 1.69 5.91
C PHE A 21 -4.29 2.46 6.68
N VAL A 22 -3.11 1.85 6.82
CA VAL A 22 -1.96 2.47 7.46
C VAL A 22 -0.87 2.59 6.42
N ALA A 23 -0.34 3.79 6.23
CA ALA A 23 0.75 4.00 5.30
C ALA A 23 1.88 4.74 5.99
N THR A 24 3.09 4.18 5.90
CA THR A 24 4.26 4.61 6.66
C THR A 24 5.43 4.85 5.72
N TYR A 25 5.96 6.08 5.69
CA TYR A 25 7.21 6.38 5.02
C TYR A 25 8.35 5.56 5.62
N LEU A 26 9.27 5.12 4.78
CA LEU A 26 10.41 4.31 5.20
C LEU A 26 11.71 5.12 5.10
N SER A 27 12.57 4.98 6.10
CA SER A 27 13.96 5.41 6.02
C SER A 27 14.77 4.43 5.17
N GLN A 28 14.38 3.15 5.15
CA GLN A 28 14.91 2.10 4.27
C GLN A 28 13.81 1.07 3.91
N PRO A 29 13.70 0.65 2.63
CA PRO A 29 14.33 1.25 1.46
C PRO A 29 13.87 2.72 1.25
N LYS A 30 14.78 3.56 0.74
CA LYS A 30 14.47 4.97 0.45
C LYS A 30 13.59 5.09 -0.78
N GLY A 31 12.64 6.01 -0.76
CA GLY A 31 11.74 6.29 -1.89
C GLY A 31 10.47 5.45 -1.89
N ASP A 32 10.38 4.45 -1.02
CA ASP A 32 9.20 3.63 -0.79
C ASP A 32 8.54 3.96 0.56
N ALA A 33 7.31 3.51 0.68
CA ALA A 33 6.52 3.51 1.88
C ALA A 33 5.91 2.13 2.08
N LEU A 34 5.70 1.73 3.33
CA LEU A 34 4.95 0.53 3.66
C LEU A 34 3.47 0.87 3.74
N VAL A 35 2.63 0.16 2.99
CA VAL A 35 1.18 0.23 3.05
C VAL A 35 0.67 -1.06 3.67
N GLU A 36 -0.07 -0.95 4.76
CA GLU A 36 -0.69 -2.06 5.49
C GLU A 36 -2.21 -1.85 5.46
N ILE A 37 -2.95 -2.86 5.01
CA ILE A 37 -4.42 -2.87 4.93
C ILE A 37 -4.92 -3.95 5.86
N PHE A 38 -5.74 -3.54 6.81
CA PHE A 38 -6.37 -4.40 7.79
C PHE A 38 -7.87 -4.50 7.51
N LYS A 39 -8.45 -5.66 7.82
CA LYS A 39 -9.88 -5.89 7.84
C LYS A 39 -10.23 -6.59 9.15
N ASP A 40 -11.17 -6.03 9.90
CA ASP A 40 -11.59 -6.56 11.22
C ASP A 40 -10.39 -6.82 12.17
N GLY A 41 -9.39 -5.93 12.12
CA GLY A 41 -8.16 -6.01 12.93
C GLY A 41 -7.08 -6.96 12.42
N THR A 42 -7.33 -7.71 11.35
CA THR A 42 -6.34 -8.62 10.73
C THR A 42 -5.68 -7.94 9.55
N CYS A 43 -4.33 -7.93 9.48
CA CYS A 43 -3.62 -7.45 8.29
C CYS A 43 -3.87 -8.43 7.14
N ILE A 44 -4.57 -7.98 6.10
CA ILE A 44 -4.89 -8.80 4.93
C ILE A 44 -3.94 -8.53 3.76
N LYS A 45 -3.23 -7.39 3.79
CA LYS A 45 -2.27 -7.01 2.77
C LYS A 45 -1.24 -6.05 3.36
N ASP A 46 0.02 -6.35 3.15
CA ASP A 46 1.11 -5.41 3.29
C ASP A 46 1.88 -5.32 1.98
N THR A 47 2.34 -4.13 1.61
CA THR A 47 3.20 -3.97 0.45
C THR A 47 4.02 -2.69 0.49
N LEU A 48 5.14 -2.70 -0.25
CA LEU A 48 5.88 -1.49 -0.56
C LEU A 48 5.16 -0.71 -1.66
N TRP A 49 5.09 0.60 -1.47
CA TRP A 49 4.45 1.53 -2.38
C TRP A 49 5.37 2.72 -2.63
N PRO A 50 5.43 3.28 -3.84
CA PRO A 50 6.22 4.48 -4.07
C PRO A 50 5.76 5.62 -3.15
N ALA A 51 6.68 6.15 -2.34
CA ALA A 51 6.35 7.14 -1.30
C ALA A 51 5.65 8.39 -1.87
N TYR A 52 6.01 8.78 -3.10
CA TYR A 52 5.41 9.92 -3.79
C TYR A 52 3.96 9.67 -4.29
N LYS A 53 3.49 8.42 -4.30
CA LYS A 53 2.11 8.02 -4.66
C LYS A 53 1.30 7.50 -3.47
N ILE A 54 1.85 7.54 -2.25
CA ILE A 54 1.23 6.91 -1.07
C ILE A 54 -0.20 7.42 -0.80
N TRP A 55 -0.47 8.69 -1.10
CA TRP A 55 -1.78 9.33 -0.90
C TRP A 55 -2.86 8.85 -1.89
N ASN A 56 -2.48 8.19 -3.00
CA ASN A 56 -3.44 7.57 -3.90
C ASN A 56 -4.20 6.44 -3.20
N ILE A 57 -3.58 5.73 -2.25
CA ILE A 57 -4.24 4.68 -1.48
C ILE A 57 -5.44 5.24 -0.71
N ALA A 58 -5.25 6.39 -0.04
CA ALA A 58 -6.34 7.06 0.67
C ALA A 58 -7.42 7.58 -0.29
N ALA A 59 -7.03 8.10 -1.46
CA ALA A 59 -7.95 8.62 -2.47
C ALA A 59 -8.80 7.52 -3.13
N HIS A 60 -8.24 6.32 -3.30
CA HIS A 60 -8.89 5.15 -3.90
C HIS A 60 -9.39 4.14 -2.86
N ALA A 61 -9.59 4.56 -1.61
CA ALA A 61 -10.02 3.66 -0.54
C ALA A 61 -11.35 2.96 -0.85
N ASP A 62 -12.30 3.61 -1.53
CA ASP A 62 -13.57 2.98 -1.91
C ASP A 62 -13.34 1.87 -2.95
N ASP A 63 -12.52 2.13 -3.96
CA ASP A 63 -12.15 1.13 -4.99
C ASP A 63 -11.44 -0.07 -4.35
N ILE A 64 -10.49 0.17 -3.44
CA ILE A 64 -9.75 -0.90 -2.73
C ILE A 64 -10.66 -1.71 -1.81
N VAL A 65 -11.64 -1.08 -1.16
CA VAL A 65 -12.62 -1.79 -0.33
C VAL A 65 -13.55 -2.67 -1.18
N ASN A 66 -13.93 -2.20 -2.37
CA ASN A 66 -14.80 -2.93 -3.29
C ASN A 66 -14.06 -4.11 -3.94
N ASP A 67 -12.83 -3.90 -4.40
CA ASP A 67 -11.94 -4.94 -4.94
C ASP A 67 -10.48 -4.60 -4.60
N LEU A 68 -9.87 -5.41 -3.73
CA LEU A 68 -8.54 -5.15 -3.18
C LEU A 68 -7.46 -5.06 -4.26
N GLU A 69 -7.46 -5.97 -5.23
CA GLU A 69 -6.41 -6.01 -6.25
C GLU A 69 -6.64 -4.96 -7.33
N ALA A 70 -7.86 -4.84 -7.83
CA ALA A 70 -8.19 -3.85 -8.84
C ALA A 70 -8.07 -2.42 -8.29
N GLY A 71 -8.54 -2.16 -7.07
CA GLY A 71 -8.43 -0.84 -6.44
C GLY A 71 -6.98 -0.43 -6.17
N LEU A 72 -6.11 -1.38 -5.78
CA LEU A 72 -4.68 -1.11 -5.67
C LEU A 72 -4.08 -0.83 -7.06
N GLN A 73 -4.43 -1.61 -8.08
CA GLN A 73 -3.95 -1.37 -9.44
C GLN A 73 -4.32 0.04 -9.93
N GLU A 74 -5.56 0.47 -9.71
CA GLU A 74 -6.03 1.82 -10.03
C GLU A 74 -5.26 2.88 -9.23
N ALA A 75 -5.13 2.70 -7.91
CA ALA A 75 -4.34 3.60 -7.07
C ALA A 75 -2.88 3.73 -7.53
N GLY A 76 -2.32 2.66 -8.09
CA GLY A 76 -0.97 2.64 -8.65
C GLY A 76 -0.88 3.33 -10.01
N ALA A 77 -1.90 3.15 -10.85
CA ALA A 77 -1.97 3.68 -12.20
C ALA A 77 -2.29 5.18 -12.25
N THR A 78 -3.01 5.71 -11.25
CA THR A 78 -3.37 7.13 -11.18
C THR A 78 -2.21 8.04 -10.69
N GLY A 79 -2.24 9.31 -11.09
CA GLY A 79 -1.26 10.34 -10.72
C GLY A 79 -0.22 10.70 -11.81
N PHE A 80 0.51 11.79 -11.60
CA PHE A 80 1.59 12.23 -12.51
C PHE A 80 2.75 11.24 -12.46
N GLY A 81 2.86 10.33 -13.45
CA GLY A 81 4.08 9.51 -13.60
C GLY A 81 3.98 8.18 -14.35
N GLY A 82 2.82 7.75 -14.86
CA GLY A 82 2.71 6.63 -15.81
C GLY A 82 3.16 5.23 -15.35
N ASN A 83 3.78 5.09 -14.17
CA ASN A 83 4.22 3.81 -13.64
C ASN A 83 3.05 3.06 -13.02
N VAL A 84 2.67 1.95 -13.66
CA VAL A 84 1.78 0.92 -13.12
C VAL A 84 2.50 0.25 -11.95
N TYR A 85 1.89 0.29 -10.77
CA TYR A 85 2.31 -0.57 -9.67
C TYR A 85 1.99 -2.01 -10.05
N VAL A 86 3.02 -2.83 -10.24
CA VAL A 86 2.90 -4.28 -10.34
C VAL A 86 3.19 -4.84 -8.95
N PRO A 87 2.20 -5.41 -8.23
CA PRO A 87 2.49 -6.08 -6.98
C PRO A 87 3.51 -7.20 -7.24
N PRO A 88 4.45 -7.45 -6.32
CA PRO A 88 5.32 -8.61 -6.45
C PRO A 88 4.42 -9.85 -6.49
N SER A 89 4.48 -10.57 -7.63
CA SER A 89 3.80 -11.84 -7.80
C SER A 89 4.15 -12.73 -6.61
N GLY A 90 3.11 -13.27 -5.98
CA GLY A 90 3.23 -14.05 -4.75
C GLY A 90 4.38 -15.04 -4.80
N GLN A 91 5.23 -14.97 -3.77
CA GLN A 91 6.17 -16.04 -3.45
C GLN A 91 5.33 -17.24 -2.99
N GLY A 92 4.92 -18.06 -3.94
CA GLY A 92 4.09 -19.23 -3.73
C GLY A 92 4.38 -20.28 -4.79
N GLU A 93 5.56 -20.90 -4.70
CA GLU A 93 5.81 -22.22 -5.27
C GLU A 93 6.38 -23.08 -4.15
N GLY A 94 5.66 -24.19 -3.87
CA GLY A 94 6.07 -25.24 -2.93
C GLY A 94 7.04 -26.23 -3.54
#